data_AF-T1HTD8-F1
#
_entry.id   AF-T1HTD8-F1
#
_cell.length_a   1.000
_cell.length_b   1.000
_cell.length_c   1.000
_cell.angle_alpha   90.00
_cell.angle_beta   90.00
_cell.angle_gamma   90.00
#
_symmetry.space_group_name_H-M   'P 1'
#
loop_
_entity.id
_entity.type
_entity.pdbx_description
1 polymer ?
#
loop_
_entity_poly.entity_id
_entity_poly.type
_entity_poly.pdbx_seq_one_letter_code
_entity_poly.pdbx_strand_id
1 'polypeptide(L)'
;MAERLACLVGMLVIILEDERPVFVHFLDSKKINLFINHNTSYIIRDNKDHVFVYIGILPDKKTPAGTEVSYEIRGHSVFCKVWGDGSWVSGACQVGEDFTPAQVHCICSHLSLFSAAVFPVPNKIDFIHDIELLTTINMNFYAAVMVGILLLLLIILITWGRIMDKRDEIKEATRKLGSVERVSFSETCVNMEDNYSTDQYIYLIAVYTGNKVFSGTTANVGIKIYGELGNSH
;
A
#
# COMPACT_ATOMS: atom_id res chain seq x y z
N MET A 1 33.91 -41.21 39.87
CA MET A 1 33.29 -39.91 40.22
C MET A 1 33.39 -39.05 38.97
N ALA A 2 32.40 -39.16 38.08
CA ALA A 2 32.38 -38.46 36.80
C ALA A 2 31.43 -37.27 36.96
N GLU A 3 31.99 -36.06 37.07
CA GLU A 3 31.23 -34.84 36.88
C GLU A 3 30.68 -34.85 35.45
N ARG A 4 29.35 -34.93 35.33
CA ARG A 4 28.67 -34.69 34.07
C ARG A 4 28.89 -33.22 33.71
N LEU A 5 29.85 -32.95 32.84
CA LEU A 5 29.93 -31.71 32.08
C LEU A 5 28.58 -31.52 31.39
N ALA A 6 27.76 -30.61 31.92
CA ALA A 6 26.59 -30.12 31.22
C ALA A 6 27.08 -29.57 29.88
N CYS A 7 26.66 -30.19 28.77
CA CYS A 7 26.99 -29.70 27.45
C CYS A 7 26.32 -28.33 27.30
N LEU A 8 27.09 -27.26 27.46
CA LEU A 8 26.62 -25.90 27.20
C LEU A 8 26.21 -25.84 25.72
N VAL A 9 24.90 -25.76 25.47
CA VAL A 9 24.38 -25.58 24.11
C VAL A 9 24.76 -24.16 23.68
N GLY A 10 25.61 -24.08 22.67
CA GLY A 10 26.02 -22.82 22.06
C GLY A 10 25.27 -22.58 20.75
N MET A 11 25.08 -21.32 20.41
CA MET A 11 24.68 -20.86 19.09
C MET A 11 25.79 -20.02 18.48
N LEU A 12 25.95 -20.17 17.19
CA LEU A 12 26.83 -19.40 16.35
C LEU A 12 26.02 -18.36 15.60
N VAL A 13 26.28 -17.09 15.87
CA VAL A 13 25.59 -15.99 15.22
C VAL A 13 26.57 -15.21 14.37
N ILE A 14 26.14 -14.88 13.16
CA ILE A 14 26.84 -13.97 12.27
C ILE A 14 25.87 -12.90 11.79
N ILE A 15 26.39 -11.68 11.67
CA ILE A 15 25.64 -10.51 11.23
C ILE A 15 26.42 -9.90 10.08
N LEU A 16 25.78 -9.75 8.94
CA LEU A 16 26.37 -9.23 7.72
C LEU A 16 25.49 -8.09 7.17
N GLU A 17 26.13 -7.09 6.60
CA GLU A 17 25.48 -5.98 5.92
C GLU A 17 25.46 -6.26 4.41
N ASP A 18 24.30 -6.08 3.78
CA ASP A 18 24.03 -6.22 2.34
C ASP A 18 24.44 -7.58 1.70
N GLU A 19 24.84 -8.56 2.52
CA GLU A 19 25.26 -9.89 2.09
C GLU A 19 24.55 -10.99 2.88
N ARG A 20 23.98 -11.99 2.18
CA ARG A 20 23.31 -13.12 2.82
C ARG A 20 24.35 -14.11 3.39
N PRO A 21 24.24 -14.52 4.67
CA PRO A 21 25.10 -15.53 5.26
C PRO A 21 24.98 -16.88 4.55
N VAL A 22 26.11 -17.40 4.08
CA VAL A 22 26.28 -18.81 3.68
C VAL A 22 27.14 -19.58 4.68
N PHE A 23 27.12 -20.91 4.60
CA PHE A 23 27.82 -21.79 5.56
C PHE A 23 29.32 -21.46 5.73
N VAL A 24 29.98 -21.01 4.66
CA VAL A 24 31.41 -20.63 4.69
C VAL A 24 31.69 -19.53 5.70
N HIS A 25 30.80 -18.55 5.87
CA HIS A 25 31.03 -17.45 6.82
C HIS A 25 31.00 -17.93 8.28
N PHE A 26 30.34 -19.04 8.57
CA PHE A 26 30.34 -19.64 9.92
C PHE A 26 31.64 -20.41 10.24
N LEU A 27 32.45 -20.69 9.21
CA LEU A 27 33.78 -21.28 9.36
C LEU A 27 34.84 -20.21 9.66
N ASP A 28 34.58 -18.96 9.30
CA ASP A 28 35.47 -17.82 9.56
C ASP A 28 35.50 -17.44 11.06
N SER A 29 36.49 -16.67 11.46
CA SER A 29 36.72 -16.20 12.84
C SER A 29 35.76 -15.09 13.30
N LYS A 30 35.05 -14.42 12.39
CA LYS A 30 34.14 -13.28 12.69
C LYS A 30 32.75 -13.69 13.20
N LYS A 31 32.68 -14.75 13.99
CA LYS A 31 31.43 -15.31 14.52
C LYS A 31 31.29 -15.00 16.00
N ILE A 32 30.06 -14.70 16.41
CA ILE A 32 29.72 -14.47 17.81
C ILE A 32 29.23 -15.80 18.38
N ASN A 33 29.97 -16.33 19.37
CA ASN A 33 29.55 -17.51 20.12
C ASN A 33 28.60 -17.06 21.24
N LEU A 34 27.33 -17.41 21.13
CA LEU A 34 26.33 -17.20 22.17
C LEU A 34 26.13 -18.49 22.95
N PHE A 35 26.18 -18.40 24.27
CA PHE A 35 25.81 -19.51 25.17
C PHE A 35 24.43 -19.21 25.76
N ILE A 36 23.70 -20.26 26.17
CA ILE A 36 22.41 -20.10 26.87
C ILE A 36 22.53 -19.05 27.99
N ASN A 37 21.58 -18.11 28.04
CA ASN A 37 21.49 -16.98 28.97
C ASN A 37 22.48 -15.81 28.76
N HIS A 38 23.24 -15.79 27.66
CA HIS A 38 23.99 -14.59 27.27
C HIS A 38 23.19 -13.72 26.29
N ASN A 39 22.81 -12.52 26.75
CA ASN A 39 22.30 -11.48 25.87
C ASN A 39 23.49 -10.77 25.20
N THR A 40 23.49 -10.71 23.88
CA THR A 40 24.45 -9.91 23.12
C THR A 40 23.71 -8.88 22.30
N SER A 41 24.12 -7.62 22.40
CA SER A 41 23.68 -6.56 21.52
C SER A 41 24.71 -6.34 20.42
N TYR A 42 24.23 -6.04 19.23
CA TYR A 42 25.06 -5.65 18.10
C TYR A 42 24.50 -4.35 17.54
N ILE A 43 25.35 -3.35 17.37
CA ILE A 43 24.96 -2.02 16.91
C ILE A 43 25.64 -1.77 15.58
N ILE A 44 24.83 -1.56 14.54
CA ILE A 44 25.29 -1.13 13.24
C ILE A 44 25.10 0.38 13.16
N ARG A 45 26.19 1.10 12.96
CA ARG A 45 26.16 2.54 12.71
C ARG A 45 26.41 2.74 11.23
N ASP A 46 25.35 2.96 10.48
CA ASP A 46 25.46 3.34 9.08
C ASP A 46 24.79 4.69 8.82
N ASN A 47 25.32 5.37 7.81
CA ASN A 47 24.91 6.71 7.42
C ASN A 47 24.08 6.73 6.13
N LYS A 48 23.81 5.57 5.54
CA LYS A 48 22.96 5.45 4.36
C LYS A 48 21.52 5.25 4.82
N ASP A 49 20.57 5.73 4.03
CA ASP A 49 19.15 5.60 4.35
C ASP A 49 18.63 4.15 4.29
N HIS A 50 19.40 3.24 3.70
CA HIS A 50 19.03 1.83 3.53
C HIS A 50 20.23 0.91 3.77
N VAL A 51 20.12 0.04 4.78
CA VAL A 51 21.03 -1.08 5.02
C VAL A 51 20.20 -2.34 5.17
N PHE A 52 20.55 -3.38 4.43
CA PHE A 52 20.00 -4.70 4.69
C PHE A 52 20.90 -5.44 5.65
N VAL A 53 20.36 -5.78 6.81
CA VAL A 53 21.10 -6.57 7.82
C VAL A 53 20.63 -8.01 7.74
N TYR A 54 21.54 -8.91 7.42
CA TYR A 54 21.27 -10.34 7.42
C TYR A 54 21.87 -10.99 8.66
N ILE A 55 21.04 -11.74 9.39
CA ILE A 55 21.44 -12.48 10.58
C ILE A 55 21.41 -13.97 10.24
N GLY A 56 22.53 -14.65 10.44
CA GLY A 56 22.66 -16.09 10.30
C GLY A 56 22.84 -16.74 11.67
N ILE A 57 22.09 -17.81 11.94
CA ILE A 57 22.15 -18.54 13.21
C ILE A 57 22.33 -20.02 12.92
N LEU A 58 23.31 -20.64 13.58
CA LEU A 58 23.54 -22.08 13.54
C LEU A 58 23.81 -22.61 14.96
N PRO A 59 23.41 -23.86 15.28
CA PRO A 59 23.84 -24.48 16.54
C PRO A 59 25.35 -24.72 16.52
N ASP A 60 26.00 -24.62 17.69
CA ASP A 60 27.42 -24.96 17.85
C ASP A 60 27.66 -26.44 17.54
N LYS A 61 28.86 -26.77 17.05
CA LYS A 61 29.28 -28.13 16.69
C LYS A 61 29.20 -29.10 17.87
N LYS A 62 29.25 -28.59 19.10
CA LYS A 62 29.15 -29.38 20.34
C LYS A 62 27.72 -29.77 20.69
N THR A 63 26.73 -29.14 20.06
CA THR A 63 25.32 -29.40 20.31
C THR A 63 24.92 -30.74 19.68
N PRO A 64 24.34 -31.70 20.45
CA PRO A 64 23.93 -32.98 19.90
C PRO A 64 22.87 -32.84 18.80
N ALA A 65 22.95 -33.68 17.77
CA ALA A 65 21.94 -33.74 16.72
C ALA A 65 20.56 -34.08 17.33
N GLY A 66 19.53 -33.35 16.90
CA GLY A 66 18.17 -33.49 17.43
C GLY A 66 17.87 -32.67 18.68
N THR A 67 18.81 -31.84 19.15
CA THR A 67 18.52 -30.87 20.22
C THR A 67 17.76 -29.68 19.65
N GLU A 68 16.57 -29.39 20.19
CA GLU A 68 15.84 -28.17 19.89
C GLU A 68 16.45 -26.99 20.66
N VAL A 69 16.68 -25.88 19.96
CA VAL A 69 17.25 -24.65 20.53
C VAL A 69 16.30 -23.50 20.27
N SER A 70 15.74 -22.92 21.33
CA SER A 70 14.91 -21.72 21.26
C SER A 70 15.77 -20.46 21.34
N TYR A 71 15.43 -19.46 20.54
CA TYR A 71 16.08 -18.16 20.53
C TYR A 71 15.06 -17.06 20.25
N GLU A 72 15.31 -15.87 20.76
CA GLU A 72 14.51 -14.67 20.52
C GLU A 72 15.42 -13.59 19.94
N ILE A 73 15.02 -12.97 18.83
CA ILE A 73 15.75 -11.86 18.21
C ILE A 73 14.91 -10.62 18.37
N ARG A 74 15.50 -9.56 18.95
CA ARG A 74 14.89 -8.24 19.03
C ARG A 74 15.77 -7.25 18.28
N GLY A 75 15.17 -6.48 17.38
CA GLY A 75 15.85 -5.47 16.60
C GLY A 75 15.09 -4.15 16.62
N HIS A 76 15.84 -3.05 16.72
CA HIS A 76 15.33 -1.70 16.60
C HIS A 76 16.17 -0.94 15.59
N SER A 77 15.53 -0.25 14.66
CA SER A 77 16.18 0.72 13.78
C SER A 77 15.98 2.10 14.37
N VAL A 78 17.08 2.82 14.63
CA VAL A 78 17.07 4.13 15.28
C VAL A 78 17.67 5.15 14.32
N PHE A 79 16.94 6.24 14.10
CA PHE A 79 17.37 7.31 13.19
C PHE A 79 17.40 8.64 13.92
N CYS A 80 18.49 9.39 13.75
CA CYS A 80 18.60 10.80 14.12
C CYS A 80 18.71 11.61 12.82
N LYS A 81 17.64 12.33 12.47
CA LYS A 81 17.56 13.12 11.24
C LYS A 81 17.47 14.61 11.53
N VAL A 82 17.95 15.41 10.59
CA VAL A 82 17.93 16.87 10.67
C VAL A 82 17.16 17.42 9.48
N TRP A 83 16.49 18.54 9.67
CA TRP A 83 15.84 19.23 8.56
C TRP A 83 16.87 20.03 7.78
N GLY A 84 16.94 19.81 6.46
CA GLY A 84 17.82 20.50 5.54
C GLY A 84 17.29 20.41 4.11
N ASP A 85 17.39 21.48 3.34
CA ASP A 85 17.02 21.51 1.92
C ASP A 85 15.61 20.98 1.61
N GLY A 86 14.64 21.28 2.49
CA GLY A 86 13.25 20.87 2.34
C GLY A 86 12.97 19.39 2.64
N SER A 87 13.92 18.65 3.21
CA SER A 87 13.77 17.24 3.54
C SER A 87 14.46 16.85 4.86
N TRP A 88 14.13 15.66 5.38
CA TRP A 88 14.82 15.09 6.54
C TRP A 88 16.05 14.32 6.08
N VAL A 89 17.24 14.88 6.33
CA VAL A 89 18.52 14.30 5.94
C VAL A 89 19.14 13.50 7.07
N SER A 90 19.72 12.35 6.73
CA SER A 90 20.51 11.49 7.61
C SER A 90 21.98 11.92 7.62
N GLY A 91 22.70 11.58 8.69
CA GLY A 91 24.15 11.69 8.76
C GLY A 91 24.78 13.02 9.16
N ALA A 92 23.97 14.05 9.38
CA ALA A 92 24.41 15.25 10.09
C ALA A 92 24.42 15.05 11.63
N CYS A 93 23.68 14.05 12.13
CA CYS A 93 23.64 13.65 13.52
C CYS A 93 23.94 12.15 13.68
N GLN A 94 24.47 11.78 14.84
CA GLN A 94 24.79 10.40 15.17
C GLN A 94 23.94 9.92 16.35
N VAL A 95 23.56 8.64 16.33
CA VAL A 95 22.88 8.01 17.49
C VAL A 95 23.91 7.79 18.60
N GLY A 96 23.62 8.24 19.82
CA GLY A 96 24.47 8.04 21.01
C GLY A 96 24.43 6.61 21.54
N GLU A 97 25.37 6.25 22.41
CA GLU A 97 25.45 4.90 23.00
C GLU A 97 24.39 4.66 24.08
N ASP A 98 23.89 5.72 24.73
CA ASP A 98 22.86 5.61 25.76
C ASP A 98 21.43 5.48 25.18
N PHE A 99 21.28 4.85 24.02
CA PHE A 99 19.98 4.55 23.44
C PHE A 99 19.24 3.50 24.29
N THR A 100 17.96 3.74 24.54
CA THR A 100 17.03 2.73 25.04
C THR A 100 15.77 2.71 24.17
N PRO A 101 15.02 1.59 24.11
CA PRO A 101 13.75 1.55 23.38
C PRO A 101 12.74 2.63 23.80
N ALA A 102 12.88 3.17 25.02
CA ALA A 102 12.04 4.24 25.54
C ALA A 102 12.63 5.66 25.33
N GLN A 103 13.94 5.78 25.06
CA GLN A 103 14.63 7.06 24.96
C GLN A 103 15.72 7.02 23.88
N VAL A 104 15.62 7.91 22.90
CA VAL A 104 16.65 8.08 21.87
C VAL A 104 17.66 9.13 22.28
N HIS A 105 18.94 8.77 22.24
CA HIS A 105 20.07 9.69 22.40
C HIS A 105 20.58 10.06 21.00
N CYS A 106 20.49 11.34 20.60
CA CYS A 106 21.09 11.86 19.37
C CYS A 106 22.18 12.88 19.71
N ILE A 107 23.33 12.77 19.04
CA ILE A 107 24.49 13.66 19.18
C ILE A 107 24.62 14.46 17.89
N CYS A 108 24.52 15.78 17.99
CA CYS A 108 24.55 16.73 16.88
C CYS A 108 25.42 17.92 17.25
N SER A 109 26.19 18.46 16.29
CA SER A 109 27.11 19.60 16.52
C SER A 109 26.64 20.92 15.90
N HIS A 110 25.41 20.99 15.42
CA HIS A 110 24.83 22.17 14.77
C HIS A 110 23.47 22.51 15.39
N LEU A 111 22.92 23.69 15.07
CA LEU A 111 21.58 24.10 15.47
C LEU A 111 20.64 24.00 14.25
N SER A 112 19.73 23.04 14.26
CA SER A 112 18.70 22.86 13.23
C SER A 112 17.41 22.33 13.89
N LEU A 113 16.39 22.04 13.08
CA LEU A 113 15.30 21.18 13.50
C LEU A 113 15.78 19.74 13.47
N PHE A 114 15.57 19.03 14.58
CA PHE A 114 15.97 17.64 14.76
C PHE A 114 14.74 16.77 14.93
N SER A 115 14.83 15.54 14.45
CA SER A 115 13.83 14.51 14.68
C SER A 115 14.52 13.18 14.93
N ALA A 116 13.91 12.36 15.78
CA ALA A 116 14.36 11.02 16.07
C ALA A 116 13.21 10.04 15.86
N ALA A 117 13.52 8.86 15.35
CA ALA A 117 12.53 7.80 15.17
C ALA A 117 13.13 6.44 15.56
N VAL A 118 12.32 5.62 16.23
CA VAL A 118 12.63 4.22 16.53
C VAL A 118 11.59 3.38 15.84
N PHE A 119 12.04 2.52 14.93
CA PHE A 119 11.18 1.55 14.26
C PHE A 119 11.52 0.15 14.77
N PRO A 120 10.53 -0.60 15.31
CA PRO A 120 10.71 -2.02 15.52
C PRO A 120 10.90 -2.71 14.16
N VAL A 121 11.68 -3.79 14.13
CA VAL A 121 11.81 -4.59 12.91
C VAL A 121 10.40 -5.07 12.49
N PRO A 122 9.97 -4.83 11.24
CA PRO A 122 8.64 -5.22 10.81
C PRO A 122 8.50 -6.73 10.90
N ASN A 123 7.49 -7.19 11.64
CA ASN A 123 7.13 -8.61 11.65
C ASN A 123 6.70 -9.02 10.24
N LYS A 124 7.13 -10.21 9.83
CA LYS A 124 6.62 -10.82 8.59
C LYS A 124 5.14 -11.08 8.78
N ILE A 125 4.31 -10.48 7.91
CA ILE A 125 2.87 -10.75 7.88
C ILE A 125 2.70 -12.19 7.41
N ASP A 126 2.27 -13.07 8.31
CA ASP A 126 1.88 -14.44 8.00
C ASP A 126 0.38 -14.54 8.25
N PHE A 127 -0.40 -14.43 7.17
CA PHE A 127 -1.86 -14.43 7.24
C PHE A 127 -2.45 -15.65 7.96
N ILE A 128 -1.72 -16.76 8.10
CA ILE A 128 -2.21 -17.96 8.79
C ILE A 128 -2.00 -17.82 10.29
N HIS A 129 -0.80 -17.42 10.72
CA HIS A 129 -0.46 -17.27 12.14
C HIS A 129 -1.01 -15.96 12.74
N ASP A 130 -1.14 -14.90 11.94
CA ASP A 130 -1.64 -13.59 12.36
C ASP A 130 -3.15 -13.58 12.69
N ILE A 131 -3.88 -14.66 12.36
CA ILE A 131 -5.27 -14.84 12.82
C ILE A 131 -5.32 -14.89 14.35
N GLU A 132 -4.26 -15.35 15.02
CA GLU A 132 -4.17 -15.36 16.48
C GLU A 132 -4.08 -13.93 17.07
N LEU A 133 -3.53 -12.96 16.33
CA LEU A 133 -3.57 -11.55 16.77
C LEU A 133 -5.02 -11.04 16.81
N LEU A 134 -5.90 -11.54 15.94
CA LEU A 134 -7.34 -11.24 16.01
C LEU A 134 -8.02 -11.91 17.22
N THR A 135 -7.41 -12.91 17.87
CA THR A 135 -7.90 -13.44 19.15
C THR A 135 -7.47 -12.57 20.34
N THR A 136 -6.47 -11.71 20.14
CA THR A 136 -5.94 -10.77 21.16
C THR A 136 -6.73 -9.45 21.20
N ILE A 137 -7.94 -9.41 20.62
CA ILE A 137 -8.86 -8.25 20.66
C ILE A 137 -9.09 -7.76 22.09
N ASN A 138 -9.01 -8.64 23.09
CA ASN A 138 -9.20 -8.28 24.51
C ASN A 138 -8.12 -7.32 25.03
N MET A 139 -6.90 -7.34 24.49
CA MET A 139 -5.82 -6.43 24.93
C MET A 139 -5.91 -5.05 24.28
N ASN A 140 -6.43 -4.96 23.06
CA ASN A 140 -6.47 -3.73 22.26
C ASN A 140 -7.84 -3.51 21.62
N PHE A 141 -8.90 -3.59 22.42
CA PHE A 141 -10.29 -3.54 21.99
C PHE A 141 -10.60 -2.32 21.12
N TYR A 142 -10.11 -1.13 21.51
CA TYR A 142 -10.37 0.12 20.78
C TYR A 142 -9.82 0.11 19.35
N ALA A 143 -8.62 -0.45 19.14
CA ALA A 143 -8.02 -0.54 17.82
C ALA A 143 -8.85 -1.48 16.91
N ALA A 144 -9.29 -2.62 17.45
CA ALA A 144 -10.14 -3.55 16.72
C ALA A 144 -11.51 -2.95 16.35
N VAL A 145 -12.14 -2.22 17.27
CA VAL A 145 -13.41 -1.51 17.00
C VAL A 145 -13.24 -0.45 15.93
N MET A 146 -12.17 0.36 15.98
CA MET A 146 -11.89 1.38 14.96
C MET A 146 -11.73 0.76 13.57
N VAL A 147 -10.92 -0.30 13.45
CA VAL A 147 -10.73 -1.03 12.19
C VAL A 147 -12.05 -1.64 11.71
N GLY A 148 -12.83 -2.22 12.63
CA GLY A 148 -14.16 -2.76 12.32
C GLY A 148 -15.12 -1.71 11.76
N ILE A 149 -15.19 -0.52 12.36
CA ILE A 149 -16.02 0.59 11.88
C ILE A 149 -15.57 1.05 10.49
N LEU A 150 -14.26 1.18 10.26
CA LEU A 150 -13.71 1.56 8.95
C LEU A 150 -14.05 0.52 7.87
N LEU A 151 -13.94 -0.77 8.19
CA LEU A 151 -14.32 -1.85 7.27
C LEU A 151 -15.82 -1.87 6.98
N LEU A 152 -16.66 -1.66 8.00
CA LEU A 152 -18.11 -1.55 7.81
C LEU A 152 -18.47 -0.36 6.92
N LEU A 153 -17.87 0.81 7.17
CA LEU A 153 -18.06 2.00 6.35
C LEU A 153 -17.64 1.74 4.91
N LEU A 154 -16.50 1.08 4.69
CA LEU A 154 -16.02 0.69 3.36
C LEU A 154 -17.03 -0.22 2.64
N ILE A 155 -17.56 -1.24 3.32
CA ILE A 155 -18.55 -2.16 2.75
C ILE A 155 -19.84 -1.40 2.39
N ILE A 156 -20.29 -0.47 3.25
CA ILE A 156 -21.46 0.38 2.98
C ILE A 156 -21.21 1.23 1.73
N LEU A 157 -20.07 1.91 1.62
CA LEU A 157 -19.74 2.74 0.45
C LEU A 157 -19.64 1.93 -0.84
N ILE A 158 -19.01 0.75 -0.79
CA ILE A 158 -18.92 -0.15 -1.96
C ILE A 158 -20.32 -0.62 -2.38
N THR A 159 -21.16 -1.02 -1.41
CA THR A 159 -22.52 -1.50 -1.70
C THR A 159 -23.37 -0.36 -2.25
N TRP A 160 -23.29 0.82 -1.66
CA TRP A 160 -24.00 2.01 -2.11
C TRP A 160 -23.55 2.42 -3.51
N GLY A 161 -22.24 2.43 -3.79
CA GLY A 161 -21.69 2.66 -5.13
C GLY A 161 -22.28 1.70 -6.15
N ARG A 162 -22.28 0.40 -5.88
CA ARG A 162 -22.89 -0.61 -6.78
C ARG A 162 -24.39 -0.42 -6.97
N ILE A 163 -25.12 0.03 -5.96
CA ILE A 163 -26.55 0.35 -6.08
C ILE A 163 -26.74 1.56 -6.98
N MET A 164 -25.92 2.60 -6.84
CA MET A 164 -25.98 3.81 -7.65
C MET A 164 -25.61 3.51 -9.11
N ASP A 165 -24.56 2.72 -9.35
CA ASP A 165 -24.17 2.28 -10.70
C ASP A 165 -25.33 1.57 -11.41
N LYS A 166 -25.97 0.60 -10.73
CA LYS A 166 -27.16 -0.09 -11.29
C LYS A 166 -28.34 0.85 -11.51
N ARG A 167 -28.55 1.83 -10.62
CA ARG A 167 -29.62 2.82 -10.79
C ARG A 167 -29.35 3.71 -12.01
N ASP A 168 -28.09 4.02 -12.29
CA ASP A 168 -27.73 4.83 -13.45
C ASP A 168 -27.86 4.04 -14.75
N GLU A 169 -27.53 2.74 -14.77
CA GLU A 169 -27.86 1.84 -15.90
C GLU A 169 -29.38 1.77 -16.15
N ILE A 170 -30.19 1.62 -15.09
CA ILE A 170 -31.66 1.58 -15.21
C ILE A 170 -32.21 2.93 -15.68
N LYS A 171 -31.69 4.05 -15.17
CA LYS A 171 -32.07 5.39 -15.65
C LYS A 171 -31.67 5.61 -17.10
N GLU A 172 -30.52 5.11 -17.54
CA GLU A 172 -30.15 5.18 -18.95
C GLU A 172 -31.09 4.33 -19.81
N ALA A 173 -31.44 3.12 -19.36
CA ALA A 173 -32.40 2.25 -20.05
C ALA A 173 -33.82 2.84 -20.09
N THR A 174 -34.31 3.39 -18.98
CA THR A 174 -35.62 4.07 -18.90
C THR A 174 -35.59 5.46 -19.52
N ARG A 175 -34.44 6.13 -19.62
CA ARG A 175 -34.31 7.31 -20.48
C ARG A 175 -34.29 6.90 -21.93
N LYS A 176 -33.70 5.77 -22.34
CA LYS A 176 -33.85 5.27 -23.72
C LYS A 176 -35.31 4.89 -24.01
N LEU A 177 -36.00 4.19 -23.11
CA LEU A 177 -37.43 3.84 -23.27
C LEU A 177 -38.37 5.06 -23.13
N GLY A 178 -38.09 5.95 -22.19
CA GLY A 178 -38.88 7.16 -21.90
C GLY A 178 -38.51 8.35 -22.79
N SER A 179 -37.36 8.35 -23.46
CA SER A 179 -37.12 9.18 -24.65
C SER A 179 -37.78 8.58 -25.88
N VAL A 180 -38.07 7.27 -25.89
CA VAL A 180 -38.94 6.69 -26.93
C VAL A 180 -40.42 7.00 -26.64
N GLU A 181 -40.81 7.23 -25.38
CA GLU A 181 -42.21 7.55 -25.00
C GLU A 181 -42.49 9.07 -24.81
N ARG A 182 -41.48 9.89 -24.48
CA ARG A 182 -41.54 11.37 -24.45
C ARG A 182 -40.75 12.04 -25.57
N VAL A 183 -40.27 11.30 -26.56
CA VAL A 183 -40.46 11.79 -27.92
C VAL A 183 -41.96 11.63 -28.15
N SER A 184 -42.71 12.65 -27.71
CA SER A 184 -43.89 13.03 -28.49
C SER A 184 -43.39 13.00 -29.92
N PHE A 185 -44.03 12.20 -30.77
CA PHE A 185 -43.73 11.97 -32.18
C PHE A 185 -43.91 13.26 -33.01
N SER A 186 -43.49 14.39 -32.45
CA SER A 186 -43.70 15.75 -32.83
C SER A 186 -42.47 16.50 -32.31
N GLU A 187 -41.60 16.91 -33.24
CA GLU A 187 -40.61 18.01 -33.13
C GLU A 187 -39.09 17.73 -32.99
N THR A 188 -38.55 16.50 -33.04
CA THR A 188 -37.06 16.35 -33.13
C THR A 188 -36.52 15.32 -34.10
N CYS A 189 -37.36 14.47 -34.68
CA CYS A 189 -37.04 13.72 -35.89
C CYS A 189 -37.65 14.47 -37.07
N VAL A 190 -36.91 15.42 -37.64
CA VAL A 190 -37.35 16.12 -38.85
C VAL A 190 -37.03 15.20 -40.02
N ASN A 191 -38.06 14.57 -40.58
CA ASN A 191 -37.93 14.00 -41.91
C ASN A 191 -37.70 15.18 -42.86
N MET A 192 -36.57 15.20 -43.58
CA MET A 192 -36.34 16.27 -44.55
C MET A 192 -37.46 16.27 -45.57
N GLU A 193 -37.99 17.45 -45.90
CA GLU A 193 -39.01 17.61 -46.94
C GLU A 193 -38.50 17.10 -48.30
N ASP A 194 -37.18 17.07 -48.47
CA ASP A 194 -36.47 16.57 -49.66
C ASP A 194 -36.29 15.05 -49.72
N ASN A 195 -36.69 14.27 -48.69
CA ASN A 195 -36.59 12.80 -48.76
C ASN A 195 -37.70 12.24 -49.68
N TYR A 196 -37.37 11.89 -50.92
CA TYR A 196 -38.28 11.21 -51.84
C TYR A 196 -38.13 9.69 -51.81
N SER A 197 -39.22 8.96 -52.07
CA SER A 197 -39.23 7.48 -52.12
C SER A 197 -38.36 6.88 -53.22
N THR A 198 -37.87 7.71 -54.14
CA THR A 198 -37.01 7.31 -55.27
C THR A 198 -35.53 7.63 -55.00
N ASP A 199 -35.22 8.29 -53.88
CA ASP A 199 -33.85 8.62 -53.53
C ASP A 199 -33.07 7.39 -53.08
N GLN A 200 -31.79 7.37 -53.44
CA GLN A 200 -30.88 6.27 -53.11
C GLN A 200 -30.53 6.25 -51.61
N TYR A 201 -30.63 7.39 -50.93
CA TYR A 201 -30.32 7.54 -49.50
C TYR A 201 -31.36 8.45 -48.85
N ILE A 202 -31.93 7.98 -47.75
CA ILE A 202 -32.89 8.72 -46.93
C ILE A 202 -32.17 9.16 -45.67
N TYR A 203 -32.23 10.45 -45.37
CA TYR A 203 -31.51 11.01 -44.22
C TYR A 203 -32.46 11.29 -43.05
N LEU A 204 -32.09 10.81 -41.87
CA LEU A 204 -32.73 11.14 -40.60
C LEU A 204 -31.76 11.94 -39.74
N ILE A 205 -32.13 13.16 -39.39
CA ILE A 205 -31.31 14.05 -38.56
C ILE A 205 -31.93 14.14 -37.17
N ALA A 206 -31.07 14.05 -36.14
CA ALA A 206 -31.40 14.36 -34.76
C ALA A 206 -30.46 15.45 -34.24
N VAL A 207 -31.02 16.50 -33.64
CA VAL A 207 -30.27 17.64 -33.07
C VAL A 207 -30.31 17.58 -31.55
N TYR A 208 -29.16 17.64 -30.90
CA TYR A 208 -29.03 17.63 -29.44
C TYR A 208 -28.29 18.89 -28.96
N THR A 209 -28.82 19.54 -27.93
CA THR A 209 -28.22 20.74 -27.35
C THR A 209 -27.52 20.42 -26.03
N GLY A 210 -26.21 20.18 -26.06
CA GLY A 210 -25.35 19.97 -24.89
C GLY A 210 -25.75 18.83 -23.94
N ASN A 211 -24.89 18.50 -22.97
CA ASN A 211 -25.14 17.44 -21.97
C ASN A 211 -25.44 17.99 -20.57
N LYS A 212 -25.54 19.32 -20.41
CA LYS A 212 -25.78 19.98 -19.12
C LYS A 212 -27.26 20.29 -18.94
N VAL A 213 -27.71 20.30 -17.68
CA VAL A 213 -29.06 20.77 -17.36
C VAL A 213 -29.18 22.24 -17.80
N PHE A 214 -30.27 22.57 -18.49
CA PHE A 214 -30.53 23.89 -19.09
C PHE A 214 -29.62 24.29 -20.26
N SER A 215 -28.97 23.35 -20.95
CA SER A 215 -28.25 23.64 -22.21
C SER A 215 -29.14 23.72 -23.45
N GLY A 216 -30.45 23.98 -23.29
CA GLY A 216 -31.36 24.22 -24.41
C GLY A 216 -30.97 25.49 -25.17
N THR A 217 -31.20 25.52 -26.48
CA THR A 217 -31.02 26.72 -27.31
C THR A 217 -32.38 27.25 -27.76
N THR A 218 -32.51 28.58 -27.82
CA THR A 218 -33.65 29.25 -28.47
C THR A 218 -33.32 29.68 -29.90
N ALA A 219 -32.11 29.35 -30.39
CA ALA A 219 -31.69 29.67 -31.74
C ALA A 219 -32.47 28.86 -32.78
N ASN A 220 -32.77 29.50 -33.91
CA ASN A 220 -33.25 28.77 -35.08
C ASN A 220 -32.06 28.04 -35.74
N VAL A 221 -32.14 26.73 -35.84
CA VAL A 221 -31.06 25.88 -36.37
C VAL A 221 -31.44 25.38 -37.75
N GLY A 222 -30.63 25.72 -38.76
CA GLY A 222 -30.76 25.22 -40.13
C GLY A 222 -29.60 24.30 -40.48
N ILE A 223 -29.88 23.22 -41.22
CA ILE A 223 -28.89 22.24 -41.67
C ILE A 223 -29.02 22.09 -43.17
N LYS A 224 -27.90 22.20 -43.89
CA LYS A 224 -27.82 22.05 -45.35
C LYS A 224 -26.78 21.00 -45.71
N ILE A 225 -27.21 19.96 -46.40
CA ILE A 225 -26.37 18.82 -46.80
C ILE A 225 -25.87 19.06 -48.22
N TYR A 226 -24.59 18.75 -48.46
CA TYR A 226 -23.97 18.80 -49.78
C TYR A 226 -23.48 17.41 -50.17
N GLY A 227 -23.83 16.97 -51.36
CA GLY A 227 -23.32 15.77 -52.02
C GLY A 227 -22.64 16.11 -53.34
N GLU A 228 -21.98 15.13 -53.94
CA GLU A 228 -21.26 15.30 -55.20
C GLU A 228 -22.18 15.72 -56.37
N LEU A 229 -23.46 15.30 -56.31
CA LEU A 229 -24.44 15.51 -57.36
C LEU A 229 -25.54 16.53 -56.99
N GLY A 230 -25.47 17.18 -55.82
CA GLY A 230 -26.50 18.14 -55.40
C GLY A 230 -26.43 18.55 -53.93
N ASN A 231 -27.36 19.38 -53.49
CA ASN A 231 -27.49 19.85 -52.11
C ASN A 231 -28.96 19.84 -51.67
N SER A 232 -29.19 19.61 -50.37
CA SER A 232 -30.52 19.73 -49.79
C SER A 232 -30.94 21.20 -49.71
N HIS A 233 -32.23 21.49 -49.84
CA HIS A 233 -32.77 22.85 -49.83
C HIS A 233 -32.85 23.46 -48.43
#